data_AF-A0A485KHJ4-F1
#
_entry.id   AF-A0A485KHJ4-F1
#
_cell.length_a   1.000
_cell.length_b   1.000
_cell.length_c   1.000
_cell.angle_alpha   90.00
_cell.angle_beta   90.00
_cell.angle_gamma   90.00
#
_symmetry.space_group_name_H-M   'P 1'
#
loop_
_entity.id
_entity.type
_entity.pdbx_description
1 polymer ?
#
loop_
_entity_poly.entity_id
_entity_poly.type
_entity_poly.pdbx_seq_one_letter_code
_entity_poly.pdbx_strand_id
1 'polypeptide(L)'
;MDRFVPVPDEMEEQTLSQEVLYAHVTARSVQLCAAVASFGTLASIPFMKEPALPIVPRVLRNNFRAVTLGLFLGPFMTYGRMRGMDVVEWKDRSWRLLQNPGQNNVDIALTAGSVVCGLAAVVGMKAPQAAAVRFLGGVGIGSFAGLGLLAFLPADKP
;
A
#
# COMPACT_ATOMS: atom_id res chain seq x y z
N MET A 1 -11.03 -1.13 -5.37
CA MET A 1 -11.45 -1.92 -4.19
C MET A 1 -12.76 -2.64 -4.49
N ASP A 2 -13.67 -1.99 -5.21
CA ASP A 2 -14.76 -2.58 -6.00
C ASP A 2 -14.60 -4.01 -6.55
N ARG A 3 -13.41 -4.41 -7.02
CA ARG A 3 -13.19 -5.77 -7.53
C ARG A 3 -13.03 -6.84 -6.45
N PHE A 4 -12.81 -6.44 -5.19
CA PHE A 4 -12.55 -7.33 -4.06
C PHE A 4 -13.70 -7.38 -3.05
N VAL A 5 -14.60 -6.41 -3.08
CA VAL A 5 -15.74 -6.30 -2.17
C VAL A 5 -17.00 -5.96 -2.97
N PRO A 6 -18.19 -6.44 -2.55
CA PRO A 6 -19.45 -6.05 -3.18
C PRO A 6 -19.64 -4.54 -3.13
N VAL A 7 -19.97 -3.94 -4.28
CA VAL A 7 -20.31 -2.53 -4.41
C VAL A 7 -21.83 -2.42 -4.41
N PRO A 8 -22.45 -1.89 -3.35
CA PRO A 8 -23.88 -1.68 -3.32
C PRO A 8 -24.26 -0.40 -4.10
N ASP A 9 -25.45 -0.43 -4.70
CA ASP A 9 -26.01 0.75 -5.38
C ASP A 9 -26.32 1.85 -4.36
N GLU A 10 -26.84 1.46 -3.19
CA GLU A 10 -27.15 2.36 -2.09
C GLU A 10 -26.13 2.28 -0.95
N MET A 11 -25.89 3.41 -0.32
CA MET A 11 -24.95 3.54 0.79
C MET A 11 -25.32 2.64 1.99
N GLU A 12 -26.62 2.50 2.29
CA GLU A 12 -27.10 1.80 3.47
C GLU A 12 -26.82 0.29 3.43
N GLU A 13 -26.69 -0.27 2.23
CA GLU A 13 -26.45 -1.69 2.02
C GLU A 13 -24.97 -2.08 2.21
N GLN A 14 -24.08 -1.10 2.40
CA GLN A 14 -22.65 -1.37 2.57
C GLN A 14 -22.36 -2.02 3.92
N THR A 15 -22.21 -3.34 3.91
CA THR A 15 -21.94 -4.16 5.10
C THR A 15 -20.47 -4.11 5.51
N LEU A 16 -19.54 -3.99 4.57
CA LEU A 16 -18.08 -4.05 4.80
C LEU A 16 -17.43 -2.66 4.92
N SER A 17 -18.18 -1.69 5.44
CA SER A 17 -17.76 -0.28 5.49
C SER A 17 -16.47 -0.06 6.29
N GLN A 18 -16.30 -0.78 7.39
CA GLN A 18 -15.12 -0.65 8.25
C GLN A 18 -13.91 -1.27 7.58
N GLU A 19 -14.04 -2.48 7.09
CA GLU A 19 -12.99 -3.26 6.44
C GLU A 19 -12.43 -2.54 5.21
N VAL A 20 -13.32 -1.99 4.37
CA VAL A 20 -12.93 -1.21 3.19
C VAL A 20 -12.12 0.01 3.60
N LEU A 21 -12.57 0.75 4.63
CA LEU A 21 -11.90 1.96 5.07
C LEU A 21 -10.55 1.66 5.73
N TYR A 22 -10.47 0.63 6.58
CA TYR A 22 -9.23 0.15 7.16
C TYR A 22 -8.25 -0.31 6.09
N ALA A 23 -8.69 -1.14 5.14
CA ALA A 23 -7.85 -1.64 4.07
C ALA A 23 -7.33 -0.51 3.19
N HIS A 24 -8.20 0.41 2.75
CA HIS A 24 -7.82 1.55 1.92
C HIS A 24 -6.79 2.44 2.62
N VAL A 25 -7.08 2.89 3.85
CA VAL A 25 -6.19 3.80 4.58
C VAL A 25 -4.86 3.11 4.91
N THR A 26 -4.88 1.82 5.24
CA THR A 26 -3.66 1.03 5.50
C THR A 26 -2.81 0.86 4.24
N ALA A 27 -3.43 0.62 3.09
CA ALA A 27 -2.70 0.58 1.82
C ALA A 27 -2.03 1.94 1.55
N ARG A 28 -2.74 3.06 1.78
CA ARG A 28 -2.19 4.42 1.60
C ARG A 28 -1.06 4.76 2.57
N SER A 29 -1.18 4.37 3.84
CA SER A 29 -0.12 4.62 4.83
C SER A 29 1.14 3.83 4.50
N VAL A 30 1.01 2.57 4.07
CA VAL A 30 2.14 1.74 3.60
C VAL A 30 2.82 2.40 2.40
N GLN A 31 2.05 2.82 1.40
CA GLN A 31 2.56 3.50 0.20
C GLN A 31 3.34 4.76 0.54
N LEU A 32 2.76 5.61 1.39
CA LEU A 32 3.38 6.87 1.79
C LEU A 32 4.71 6.63 2.52
N CYS A 33 4.71 5.74 3.51
CA CYS A 33 5.92 5.41 4.27
C CYS A 33 6.99 4.80 3.37
N ALA A 34 6.62 3.86 2.48
CA ALA A 34 7.53 3.19 1.56
C ALA A 34 8.13 4.15 0.53
N ALA A 35 7.35 5.08 -0.01
CA ALA A 35 7.83 6.12 -0.91
C ALA A 35 8.84 7.02 -0.19
N VAL A 36 8.51 7.53 0.99
CA VAL A 36 9.42 8.35 1.81
C VAL A 36 10.72 7.60 2.12
N ALA A 37 10.64 6.32 2.47
CA ALA A 37 11.82 5.50 2.76
C ALA A 37 12.68 5.27 1.51
N SER A 38 12.06 5.02 0.35
CA SER A 38 12.77 4.79 -0.91
C SER A 38 13.46 6.07 -1.39
N PHE A 39 12.73 7.18 -1.49
CA PHE A 39 13.30 8.47 -1.90
C PHE A 39 14.31 8.99 -0.89
N GLY A 40 14.04 8.84 0.41
CA GLY A 40 14.99 9.21 1.46
C GLY A 40 16.28 8.39 1.39
N THR A 41 16.20 7.08 1.09
CA THR A 41 17.38 6.24 0.89
C THR A 41 18.19 6.70 -0.32
N LEU A 42 17.54 7.02 -1.43
CA LEU A 42 18.22 7.51 -2.64
C LEU A 42 18.82 8.91 -2.45
N ALA A 43 18.08 9.83 -1.82
CA ALA A 43 18.54 11.18 -1.52
C ALA A 43 19.71 11.20 -0.53
N SER A 44 19.85 10.15 0.29
CA SER A 44 20.99 10.02 1.23
C SER A 44 22.31 9.64 0.55
N ILE A 45 22.28 9.15 -0.70
CA ILE A 45 23.45 8.65 -1.43
C ILE A 45 24.65 9.62 -1.45
N PRO A 46 24.50 10.90 -1.86
CA PRO A 46 25.62 11.83 -1.92
C PRO A 46 26.24 12.17 -0.57
N PHE A 47 25.54 11.89 0.55
CA PHE A 47 26.02 12.18 1.90
C PHE A 47 26.71 10.98 2.57
N MET A 48 26.82 9.84 1.87
CA MET A 48 27.43 8.64 2.43
C MET A 48 28.95 8.66 2.29
N LYS A 49 29.64 8.57 3.44
CA LYS A 49 31.11 8.56 3.50
C LYS A 49 31.73 7.24 3.00
N GLU A 50 31.04 6.11 3.16
CA GLU A 50 31.42 4.81 2.60
C GLU A 50 30.18 3.98 2.22
N PRO A 51 30.10 3.41 1.00
CA PRO A 51 29.02 2.52 0.62
C PRO A 51 29.26 1.11 1.18
N ALA A 52 29.16 0.94 2.51
CA ALA A 52 29.38 -0.35 3.18
C ALA A 52 28.34 -1.43 2.81
N LEU A 53 27.22 -1.08 2.18
CA LEU A 53 26.20 -2.01 1.69
C LEU A 53 25.75 -1.61 0.27
N PRO A 54 25.49 -2.58 -0.63
CA PRO A 54 24.86 -2.30 -1.92
C PRO A 54 23.50 -1.62 -1.71
N ILE A 55 23.13 -0.73 -2.63
CA ILE A 55 21.93 0.12 -2.54
C ILE A 55 20.66 -0.73 -2.39
N VAL A 56 20.56 -1.83 -3.13
CA VAL A 56 19.36 -2.69 -3.17
C VAL A 56 19.01 -3.29 -1.78
N PRO A 57 19.90 -4.02 -1.09
CA PRO A 57 19.68 -4.45 0.29
C PRO A 57 19.28 -3.34 1.26
N ARG A 58 19.84 -2.12 1.09
CA ARG A 58 19.53 -0.97 1.95
C ARG A 58 18.11 -0.46 1.70
N VAL A 59 17.71 -0.30 0.44
CA VAL A 59 16.34 0.09 0.06
C VAL A 59 15.34 -0.94 0.57
N LEU A 60 15.59 -2.24 0.40
CA LEU A 60 14.71 -3.30 0.90
C LEU A 60 14.57 -3.27 2.42
N ARG A 61 15.67 -3.08 3.15
CA ARG A 61 15.64 -3.02 4.63
C ARG A 61 14.91 -1.78 5.15
N ASN A 62 15.09 -0.63 4.51
CA ASN A 62 14.39 0.60 4.87
C ASN A 62 12.90 0.50 4.53
N ASN A 63 12.56 -0.09 3.38
CA ASN A 63 11.15 -0.37 3.02
C ASN A 63 10.51 -1.38 3.96
N PHE A 64 11.19 -2.43 4.41
CA PHE A 64 10.67 -3.33 5.44
C PHE A 64 10.20 -2.56 6.67
N ARG A 65 11.06 -1.68 7.22
CA ARG A 65 10.72 -0.84 8.38
C ARG A 65 9.55 0.09 8.09
N ALA A 66 9.56 0.71 6.91
CA ALA A 66 8.53 1.66 6.50
C ALA A 66 7.16 0.99 6.28
N VAL A 67 7.13 -0.20 5.68
CA VAL A 67 5.92 -1.01 5.51
C VAL A 67 5.38 -1.44 6.86
N THR A 68 6.23 -1.91 7.77
CA THR A 68 5.81 -2.24 9.13
C THR A 68 5.22 -1.03 9.84
N LEU A 69 5.86 0.14 9.73
CA LEU A 69 5.33 1.39 10.29
C LEU A 69 3.96 1.75 9.67
N GLY A 70 3.85 1.72 8.34
CA GLY A 70 2.62 2.02 7.61
C GLY A 70 1.47 1.09 7.99
N LEU A 71 1.76 -0.21 8.21
CA LEU A 71 0.78 -1.22 8.59
C LEU A 71 0.15 -0.94 9.96
N PHE A 72 0.89 -0.35 10.90
CA PHE A 72 0.35 0.07 12.20
C PHE A 72 -0.27 1.48 12.14
N LEU A 73 0.36 2.39 11.40
CA LEU A 73 -0.07 3.78 11.32
C LEU A 73 -1.44 3.92 10.66
N GLY A 74 -1.71 3.16 9.60
CA GLY A 74 -2.98 3.20 8.87
C GLY A 74 -4.19 2.89 9.74
N PRO A 75 -4.25 1.71 10.39
CA PRO A 75 -5.34 1.37 11.30
C PRO A 75 -5.46 2.34 12.47
N PHE A 76 -4.34 2.81 13.03
CA PHE A 76 -4.36 3.79 14.11
C PHE A 76 -4.98 5.13 13.67
N MET A 77 -4.64 5.61 12.47
CA MET A 77 -5.23 6.80 11.87
C MET A 77 -6.72 6.62 11.57
N THR A 78 -7.13 5.48 11.01
CA THR A 78 -8.55 5.17 10.76
C THR A 78 -9.32 5.14 12.06
N TYR A 79 -8.82 4.42 13.07
CA TYR A 79 -9.43 4.36 14.38
C TYR A 79 -9.57 5.76 15.01
N GLY A 80 -8.49 6.54 15.02
CA GLY A 80 -8.50 7.90 15.58
C GLY A 80 -9.49 8.83 14.86
N ARG A 81 -9.58 8.73 13.52
CA ARG A 81 -10.48 9.57 12.73
C ARG A 81 -11.95 9.18 12.86
N MET A 82 -12.22 7.89 13.05
CA MET A 82 -13.57 7.34 13.03
C MET A 82 -14.14 7.03 14.42
N ARG A 83 -13.35 7.20 15.48
CA ARG A 83 -13.82 7.04 16.84
C ARG A 83 -14.94 8.05 17.15
N GLY A 84 -16.10 7.52 17.56
CA GLY A 84 -17.27 8.32 17.89
C GLY A 84 -18.14 8.72 16.69
N MET A 85 -17.83 8.23 15.49
CA MET A 85 -18.64 8.41 14.28
C MET A 85 -19.74 7.34 14.21
N ASP A 86 -20.89 7.70 13.64
CA ASP A 86 -22.02 6.80 13.48
C ASP A 86 -21.80 5.79 12.35
N VAL A 87 -22.45 4.62 12.44
CA VAL A 87 -22.33 3.55 11.42
C VAL A 87 -22.69 4.04 10.02
N VAL A 88 -23.67 4.94 9.92
CA VAL A 88 -24.07 5.59 8.67
C VAL A 88 -22.89 6.37 8.07
N GLU A 89 -22.09 7.08 8.87
CA GLU A 89 -20.94 7.83 8.36
C GLU A 89 -19.80 6.92 7.87
N TRP A 90 -19.61 5.74 8.49
CA TRP A 90 -18.70 4.72 7.97
C TRP A 90 -19.14 4.25 6.58
N LYS A 91 -20.42 3.91 6.45
CA LYS A 91 -21.03 3.47 5.19
C LYS A 91 -20.89 4.54 4.10
N ASP A 92 -21.22 5.79 4.40
CA ASP A 92 -21.12 6.94 3.49
C ASP A 92 -19.70 7.11 2.91
N ARG A 93 -18.70 7.10 3.78
CA ARG A 93 -17.29 7.24 3.36
C ARG A 93 -16.84 6.06 2.52
N SER A 94 -17.14 4.84 2.96
CA SER A 94 -16.77 3.63 2.21
C SER A 94 -17.47 3.54 0.85
N TRP A 95 -18.74 3.93 0.77
CA TRP A 95 -19.50 3.98 -0.47
C TRP A 95 -18.91 4.99 -1.45
N ARG A 96 -18.61 6.22 -1.00
CA ARG A 96 -17.94 7.22 -1.85
C ARG A 96 -16.57 6.78 -2.37
N LEU A 97 -15.81 6.02 -1.57
CA LEU A 97 -14.53 5.43 -2.01
C LEU A 97 -14.75 4.39 -3.11
N LEU A 98 -15.74 3.51 -2.94
CA LEU A 98 -16.04 2.46 -3.92
C LEU A 98 -16.66 2.99 -5.21
N GLN A 99 -17.41 4.10 -5.14
CA GLN A 99 -17.97 4.76 -6.31
C GLN A 99 -16.95 5.58 -7.12
N ASN A 100 -15.71 5.69 -6.64
CA ASN A 100 -14.65 6.39 -7.36
C ASN A 100 -13.79 5.41 -8.18
N PRO A 101 -14.05 5.25 -9.50
CA PRO A 101 -13.32 4.30 -10.33
C PRO A 101 -11.83 4.63 -10.42
N GLY A 102 -11.46 5.92 -10.38
CA GLY A 102 -10.07 6.36 -10.40
C GLY A 102 -9.29 5.86 -9.18
N GLN A 103 -9.86 6.02 -7.98
CA GLN A 103 -9.23 5.51 -6.75
C GLN A 103 -9.18 3.99 -6.71
N ASN A 104 -10.22 3.32 -7.20
CA ASN A 104 -10.27 1.87 -7.26
C ASN A 104 -9.20 1.28 -8.18
N ASN A 105 -9.03 1.84 -9.38
CA ASN A 105 -8.01 1.41 -10.32
C ASN A 105 -6.60 1.61 -9.75
N VAL A 106 -6.36 2.76 -9.11
CA VAL A 106 -5.10 3.03 -8.41
C VAL A 106 -4.86 1.99 -7.31
N ASP A 107 -5.86 1.70 -6.48
CA ASP A 107 -5.71 0.71 -5.39
C ASP A 107 -5.38 -0.68 -5.93
N ILE A 108 -5.98 -1.09 -7.05
CA ILE A 108 -5.68 -2.37 -7.71
C ILE A 108 -4.24 -2.38 -8.22
N ALA A 109 -3.82 -1.35 -8.96
CA ALA A 109 -2.48 -1.29 -9.54
C ALA A 109 -1.38 -1.33 -8.47
N LEU A 110 -1.57 -0.61 -7.38
CA LEU A 110 -0.62 -0.53 -6.27
C LEU A 110 -0.58 -1.81 -5.45
N THR A 111 -1.73 -2.45 -5.24
CA THR A 111 -1.80 -3.77 -4.59
C THR A 111 -1.13 -4.84 -5.45
N ALA A 112 -1.40 -4.86 -6.75
CA ALA A 112 -0.76 -5.78 -7.68
C ALA A 112 0.75 -5.57 -7.73
N GLY A 113 1.22 -4.32 -7.83
CA GLY A 113 2.64 -3.97 -7.77
C GLY A 113 3.30 -4.45 -6.48
N SER A 114 2.64 -4.27 -5.33
CA SER A 114 3.12 -4.75 -4.02
C SER A 114 3.36 -6.26 -4.02
N VAL A 115 2.38 -7.04 -4.49
CA VAL A 115 2.46 -8.50 -4.52
C VAL A 115 3.56 -8.96 -5.47
N VAL A 116 3.60 -8.42 -6.69
CA VAL A 116 4.60 -8.79 -7.69
C VAL A 116 6.02 -8.49 -7.20
N CYS A 117 6.29 -7.29 -6.69
CA CYS A 117 7.61 -6.93 -6.19
C CYS A 117 7.99 -7.68 -4.91
N GLY A 118 7.03 -7.94 -4.01
CA GLY A 118 7.25 -8.75 -2.82
C GLY A 118 7.69 -10.17 -3.15
N LEU A 119 6.98 -10.83 -4.06
CA LEU A 119 7.33 -12.17 -4.54
C LEU A 119 8.67 -12.16 -5.29
N ALA A 120 8.88 -11.21 -6.21
CA ALA A 120 10.12 -11.09 -6.95
C ALA A 120 11.35 -10.90 -6.03
N ALA A 121 11.20 -10.18 -4.92
CA ALA A 121 12.28 -9.95 -3.96
C ALA A 121 12.73 -11.21 -3.19
N VAL A 122 11.93 -12.29 -3.22
CA VAL A 122 12.26 -13.57 -2.57
C VAL A 122 12.60 -14.71 -3.53
N VAL A 123 12.44 -14.51 -4.85
CA VAL A 123 12.80 -15.51 -5.86
C VAL A 123 14.31 -15.83 -5.79
N GLY A 124 14.65 -17.12 -5.81
CA GLY A 124 16.05 -17.59 -5.82
C GLY A 124 16.78 -17.47 -4.48
N MET A 125 16.08 -17.16 -3.39
CA MET A 125 16.68 -17.09 -2.06
C MET A 125 17.05 -18.47 -1.52
N LYS A 126 18.31 -18.60 -1.07
CA LYS A 126 18.82 -19.79 -0.36
C LYS A 126 18.77 -19.67 1.17
N ALA A 127 18.54 -18.47 1.70
CA ALA A 127 18.58 -18.18 3.15
C ALA A 127 17.20 -17.68 3.66
N PRO A 128 16.42 -18.52 4.35
CA PRO A 128 15.04 -18.20 4.74
C PRO A 128 14.94 -17.07 5.78
N GLN A 129 15.98 -16.89 6.61
CA GLN A 129 16.04 -15.86 7.65
C GLN A 129 15.90 -14.41 7.14
N ALA A 130 16.17 -14.16 5.86
CA ALA A 130 16.02 -12.84 5.25
C ALA A 130 14.73 -12.70 4.41
N ALA A 131 13.92 -13.75 4.29
CA ALA A 131 12.78 -13.80 3.38
C ALA A 131 11.73 -12.74 3.73
N ALA A 132 11.39 -12.59 5.02
CA ALA A 132 10.42 -11.59 5.46
C ALA A 132 10.87 -10.15 5.15
N VAL A 133 12.15 -9.83 5.41
CA VAL A 133 12.71 -8.49 5.14
C VAL A 133 12.70 -8.19 3.65
N ARG A 134 13.06 -9.15 2.81
CA ARG A 134 13.07 -8.95 1.36
C ARG A 134 11.66 -8.90 0.78
N PHE A 135 10.76 -9.77 1.22
CA PHE A 135 9.36 -9.77 0.80
C PHE A 135 8.70 -8.44 1.12
N LEU A 136 8.74 -8.01 2.37
CA LEU A 136 8.13 -6.75 2.79
C LEU A 136 8.87 -5.54 2.22
N GLY A 137 10.19 -5.62 2.06
CA GLY A 137 10.95 -4.61 1.33
C GLY A 137 10.48 -4.46 -0.13
N GLY A 138 10.23 -5.58 -0.80
CA GLY A 138 9.67 -5.62 -2.16
C GLY A 138 8.23 -5.12 -2.22
N VAL A 139 7.39 -5.49 -1.26
CA VAL A 139 6.03 -4.95 -1.08
C VAL A 139 6.07 -3.43 -1.00
N GLY A 140 6.98 -2.86 -0.19
CA GLY A 140 7.13 -1.42 -0.07
C GLY A 140 7.42 -0.74 -1.40
N ILE A 141 8.42 -1.23 -2.14
CA ILE A 141 8.76 -0.69 -3.46
C ILE A 141 7.59 -0.82 -4.44
N GLY A 142 7.00 -2.02 -4.52
CA GLY A 142 5.89 -2.31 -5.42
C GLY A 142 4.63 -1.49 -5.14
N SER A 143 4.41 -1.12 -3.88
CA SER A 143 3.22 -0.38 -3.45
C SER A 143 3.07 1.00 -4.09
N PHE A 144 4.16 1.66 -4.49
CA PHE A 144 4.09 2.92 -5.22
C PHE A 144 4.63 2.80 -6.65
N ALA A 145 5.55 1.87 -6.94
CA ALA A 145 6.00 1.59 -8.30
C ALA A 145 4.88 1.03 -9.19
N GLY A 146 3.85 0.40 -8.58
CA GLY A 146 2.65 -0.07 -9.26
C GLY A 146 1.86 1.04 -9.97
N LEU A 147 2.14 2.33 -9.73
CA LEU A 147 1.59 3.41 -10.56
C LEU A 147 2.00 3.28 -12.03
N GLY A 148 3.19 2.72 -12.31
CA GLY A 148 3.60 2.43 -13.67
C GLY A 148 2.72 1.37 -14.37
N LEU A 149 2.07 0.48 -13.59
CA LEU A 149 1.11 -0.50 -14.11
C LEU A 149 -0.23 0.13 -14.52
N LEU A 150 -0.58 1.31 -13.98
CA LEU A 150 -1.79 2.03 -14.40
C LEU A 150 -1.75 2.43 -15.87
N ALA A 151 -0.56 2.66 -16.43
CA ALA A 151 -0.40 2.92 -17.87
C ALA A 151 -0.85 1.75 -18.75
N PHE A 152 -0.98 0.55 -18.17
CA PHE A 152 -1.35 -0.69 -18.87
C PHE A 152 -2.71 -1.24 -18.43
N LEU A 153 -3.35 -0.64 -17.42
CA LEU A 153 -4.72 -1.02 -17.05
C LEU A 153 -5.70 -0.34 -18.01
N PRO A 154 -6.72 -1.06 -18.50
CA PRO A 154 -7.74 -0.45 -19.33
C PRO A 154 -8.36 0.71 -18.56
N ALA A 155 -8.30 1.90 -19.15
CA ALA A 155 -9.09 3.03 -18.69
C ALA A 155 -10.54 2.69 -19.01
N ASP A 156 -11.25 2.11 -18.03
CA ASP A 156 -12.69 1.98 -18.14
C ASP A 156 -13.25 3.39 -18.33
N LYS A 157 -13.79 3.62 -19.53
CA LYS A 157 -14.42 4.89 -19.89
C LYS A 157 -15.64 5.09 -18.97
N PRO A 158 -15.92 6.34 -18.55
CA PRO A 158 -17.12 6.64 -17.78
C PRO A 158 -18.39 6.24 -18.54
#